data_AF-A0A964V2Q1-F1
#
_entry.id   AF-A0A964V2Q1-F1
#
_cell.length_a   1.000
_cell.length_b   1.000
_cell.length_c   1.000
_cell.angle_alpha   90.00
_cell.angle_beta   90.00
_cell.angle_gamma   90.00
#
_symmetry.space_group_name_H-M   'P 1'
#
loop_
_entity.id
_entity.type
_entity.pdbx_description
1 polymer ?
#
loop_
_entity_poly.entity_id
_entity_poly.type
_entity_poly.pdbx_seq_one_letter_code
_entity_poly.pdbx_strand_id
1 'polypeptide(L)'
;MPFDKQGEPVWATDLVIADRIVAPILQTHARDITLWRFHRRAAADAAGHQFSLLVFTQPMVYAAIQQAIEVSPAVESLKASGHLREIRHDCQRAGQANGIAATIDQQWDPVLQRAWPYFIMGVSASWLAMVQELALGIEANSTELIDAYRSVDAQITKLWGLQGQHAFLHHLNGIYGYRPLSIQHWMQF
;
A
#
# COMPACT_ATOMS: atom_id res chain seq x y z
N MET A 1 -4.43 7.59 11.02
CA MET A 1 -5.46 6.56 11.25
C MET A 1 -5.39 6.11 12.72
N PRO A 2 -6.40 5.43 13.27
CA PRO A 2 -6.46 5.11 14.68
C PRO A 2 -5.51 3.98 15.08
N PHE A 3 -5.11 4.01 16.34
CA PHE A 3 -4.56 2.86 17.06
C PHE A 3 -5.69 2.26 17.92
N ASP A 4 -5.60 0.97 18.21
CA ASP A 4 -6.54 0.28 19.09
C ASP A 4 -6.26 0.61 20.58
N LYS A 5 -6.98 -0.06 21.48
CA LYS A 5 -6.86 0.15 22.93
C LYS A 5 -5.52 -0.32 23.49
N GLN A 6 -4.81 -1.17 22.76
CA GLN A 6 -3.50 -1.71 23.10
C GLN A 6 -2.37 -0.83 22.54
N GLY A 7 -2.71 0.19 21.74
CA GLY A 7 -1.74 1.05 21.08
C GLY A 7 -1.21 0.47 19.78
N GLU A 8 -1.86 -0.57 19.24
CA GLU A 8 -1.50 -1.18 17.97
C GLU A 8 -2.27 -0.52 16.81
N PRO A 9 -1.63 -0.31 15.65
CA PRO A 9 -2.30 0.28 14.49
C PRO A 9 -3.44 -0.61 14.00
N VAL A 10 -4.59 -0.01 13.68
CA VAL A 10 -5.73 -0.73 13.12
C VAL A 10 -5.48 -0.99 11.63
N TRP A 11 -4.69 -2.02 11.32
CA TRP A 11 -4.25 -2.34 9.96
C TRP A 11 -5.39 -2.62 8.98
N ALA A 12 -6.52 -3.13 9.45
CA ALA A 12 -7.75 -3.28 8.64
C ALA A 12 -8.14 -1.99 7.89
N THR A 13 -7.84 -0.82 8.46
CA THR A 13 -8.07 0.48 7.80
C THR A 13 -7.28 0.60 6.50
N ASP A 14 -6.02 0.16 6.47
CA ASP A 14 -5.16 0.20 5.29
C ASP A 14 -5.72 -0.70 4.19
N LEU A 15 -6.26 -1.87 4.55
CA LEU A 15 -6.83 -2.81 3.59
C LEU A 15 -8.11 -2.25 2.97
N VAL A 16 -8.96 -1.62 3.77
CA VAL A 16 -10.15 -0.90 3.26
C VAL A 16 -9.73 0.18 2.27
N ILE A 17 -8.73 1.00 2.63
CA ILE A 17 -8.27 2.08 1.74
C ILE A 17 -7.71 1.49 0.45
N ALA A 18 -6.88 0.47 0.54
CA ALA A 18 -6.28 -0.19 -0.62
C ALA A 18 -7.35 -0.74 -1.57
N ASP A 19 -8.33 -1.46 -1.04
CA ASP A 19 -9.33 -2.17 -1.86
C ASP A 19 -10.51 -1.31 -2.28
N ARG A 20 -11.12 -0.55 -1.35
CA ARG A 20 -12.37 0.19 -1.63
C ARG A 20 -12.18 1.59 -2.16
N ILE A 21 -11.00 2.18 -1.94
CA ILE A 21 -10.68 3.53 -2.44
C ILE A 21 -9.69 3.43 -3.59
N VAL A 22 -8.55 2.78 -3.39
CA VAL A 22 -7.45 2.85 -4.36
C VAL A 22 -7.60 1.87 -5.52
N ALA A 23 -8.02 0.62 -5.27
CA ALA A 23 -8.07 -0.38 -6.34
C ALA A 23 -8.96 0.02 -7.53
N PRO A 24 -10.18 0.59 -7.35
CA PRO A 24 -11.01 1.04 -8.47
C PRO A 24 -10.33 2.15 -9.28
N ILE A 25 -9.57 3.02 -8.63
CA ILE A 25 -8.81 4.10 -9.26
C ILE A 25 -7.67 3.52 -10.11
N LEU A 26 -6.91 2.58 -9.55
CA LEU A 26 -5.83 1.90 -10.26
C LEU A 26 -6.36 1.12 -11.48
N GLN A 27 -7.52 0.47 -11.35
CA GLN A 27 -8.17 -0.24 -12.46
C GLN A 27 -8.62 0.73 -13.55
N THR A 28 -9.26 1.84 -13.17
CA THR A 28 -9.76 2.85 -14.11
C THR A 28 -8.62 3.51 -14.90
N HIS A 29 -7.48 3.77 -14.24
CA HIS A 29 -6.33 4.46 -14.83
C HIS A 29 -5.15 3.54 -15.13
N ALA A 30 -5.37 2.23 -15.26
CA ALA A 30 -4.31 1.23 -15.37
C ALA A 30 -3.33 1.48 -16.54
N ARG A 31 -3.81 2.11 -17.62
CA ARG A 31 -3.00 2.45 -18.81
C ARG A 31 -2.22 3.75 -18.66
N ASP A 32 -2.66 4.63 -17.75
CA ASP A 32 -2.13 5.98 -17.61
C ASP A 32 -1.23 6.15 -16.37
N ILE A 33 -1.19 5.16 -15.49
CA ILE A 33 -0.28 5.08 -14.35
C ILE A 33 0.91 4.20 -14.74
N THR A 34 2.10 4.80 -14.81
CA THR A 34 3.33 4.10 -15.22
C THR A 34 3.86 3.20 -14.11
N LEU A 35 3.91 3.73 -12.88
CA LEU A 35 4.36 3.01 -11.69
C LEU A 35 3.52 3.47 -10.50
N TRP A 36 3.28 2.56 -9.57
CA TRP A 36 2.64 2.90 -8.31
C TRP A 36 3.09 1.96 -7.21
N ARG A 37 2.97 2.40 -5.95
CA ARG A 37 3.21 1.54 -4.80
C ARG A 37 2.41 2.00 -3.60
N PHE A 38 2.14 1.05 -2.72
CA PHE A 38 1.70 1.37 -1.37
C PHE A 38 2.90 1.58 -0.46
N HIS A 39 2.73 2.50 0.48
CA HIS A 39 3.61 2.64 1.62
C HIS A 39 2.76 2.74 2.89
N ARG A 40 3.05 1.85 3.84
CA ARG A 40 2.35 1.73 5.12
C ARG A 40 3.36 2.03 6.22
N ARG A 41 2.97 2.87 7.17
CA ARG A 41 3.79 3.21 8.34
C ARG A 41 2.88 3.38 9.54
N ALA A 42 3.28 2.81 10.67
CA ALA A 42 2.72 3.15 11.97
C ALA A 42 3.87 3.32 12.94
N ALA A 43 3.95 4.50 13.55
CA ALA A 43 4.96 4.81 14.54
C ALA A 43 4.36 5.70 15.63
N ALA A 44 4.90 5.58 16.85
CA ALA A 44 4.54 6.42 17.99
C ALA A 44 5.20 7.82 17.88
N ASP A 45 4.97 8.51 16.76
CA ASP A 45 5.48 9.85 16.48
C ASP A 45 4.39 10.77 15.92
N ALA A 46 4.76 12.00 15.58
CA ALA A 46 3.82 12.99 15.05
C ALA A 46 3.23 12.61 13.68
N ALA A 47 3.88 11.72 12.92
CA ALA A 47 3.37 11.23 11.65
C ALA A 47 2.29 10.15 11.87
N GLY A 48 2.43 9.33 12.91
CA GLY A 48 1.43 8.36 13.33
C GLY A 48 1.22 7.22 12.34
N HIS A 49 0.00 6.69 12.27
CA HIS A 49 -0.39 5.66 11.30
C HIS A 49 -0.83 6.29 9.95
N GLN A 50 -0.07 6.00 8.90
CA GLN A 50 -0.18 6.53 7.54
C GLN A 50 -0.23 5.42 6.49
N PHE A 51 -1.11 5.62 5.51
CA PHE A 51 -1.21 4.84 4.30
C PHE A 51 -1.02 5.80 3.13
N SER A 52 -0.04 5.53 2.28
CA SER A 52 0.30 6.38 1.14
C SER A 52 0.22 5.57 -0.15
N LEU A 53 -0.43 6.17 -1.15
CA LEU A 53 -0.33 5.76 -2.53
C LEU A 53 0.65 6.70 -3.23
N LEU A 54 1.75 6.17 -3.74
CA LEU A 54 2.68 6.91 -4.59
C LEU A 54 2.42 6.51 -6.03
N VAL A 55 2.23 7.48 -6.93
CA VAL A 55 1.96 7.25 -8.36
C VAL A 55 2.89 8.07 -9.25
N PHE A 56 3.36 7.44 -10.32
CA PHE A 56 4.02 8.09 -11.44
C PHE A 56 3.02 8.17 -12.59
N THR A 57 2.49 9.36 -12.83
CA THR A 57 1.47 9.61 -13.84
C THR A 57 1.50 11.05 -14.34
N GLN A 58 0.67 11.36 -15.32
CA GLN A 58 0.54 12.71 -15.89
C GLN A 58 -0.32 13.61 -14.98
N PRO A 59 -0.13 14.94 -14.99
CA PRO A 59 -0.88 15.87 -14.14
C PRO A 59 -2.41 15.75 -14.25
N MET A 60 -2.92 15.49 -15.45
CA MET A 60 -4.36 15.30 -15.69
C MET A 60 -4.91 14.06 -14.97
N VAL A 61 -4.18 12.95 -15.02
CA VAL A 61 -4.57 11.70 -14.36
C VAL A 61 -4.45 11.86 -12.85
N TYR A 62 -3.40 12.54 -12.38
CA TYR A 62 -3.25 12.88 -10.97
C TYR A 62 -4.46 13.69 -10.44
N ALA A 63 -4.92 14.71 -11.16
CA ALA A 63 -6.13 15.44 -10.81
C ALA A 63 -7.38 14.55 -10.79
N ALA A 64 -7.53 13.63 -11.75
CA ALA A 64 -8.63 12.65 -11.76
C ALA A 64 -8.58 11.71 -10.54
N ILE A 65 -7.39 11.23 -10.16
CA ILE A 65 -7.18 10.40 -8.96
C ILE A 65 -7.60 11.16 -7.70
N GLN A 66 -7.16 12.42 -7.53
CA GLN A 66 -7.55 13.23 -6.38
C GLN A 66 -9.07 13.35 -6.27
N GLN A 67 -9.72 13.70 -7.39
CA GLN A 67 -11.17 13.85 -7.43
C GLN A 67 -11.88 12.52 -7.07
N ALA A 68 -11.40 11.39 -7.61
CA ALA A 68 -11.97 10.08 -7.33
C ALA A 68 -11.84 9.67 -5.85
N ILE A 69 -10.74 10.05 -5.19
CA ILE A 69 -10.57 9.84 -3.75
C ILE A 69 -11.58 10.68 -2.96
N GLU A 70 -11.71 11.98 -3.26
CA GLU A 70 -12.57 12.89 -2.48
C GLU A 70 -14.05 12.52 -2.56
N VAL A 71 -14.52 11.99 -3.70
CA VAL A 71 -15.93 11.59 -3.88
C VAL A 71 -16.21 10.13 -3.53
N SER A 72 -15.23 9.42 -2.97
CA SER A 72 -15.39 8.00 -2.62
C SER A 72 -16.33 7.83 -1.41
N PRO A 73 -17.40 7.01 -1.52
CA PRO A 73 -18.25 6.70 -0.37
C PRO A 73 -17.49 6.02 0.78
N ALA A 74 -16.43 5.27 0.47
CA ALA A 74 -15.57 4.65 1.47
C ALA A 74 -14.78 5.70 2.26
N VAL A 75 -14.34 6.80 1.63
CA VAL A 75 -13.71 7.93 2.33
C VAL A 75 -14.69 8.57 3.30
N GLU A 76 -15.94 8.82 2.89
CA GLU A 76 -16.97 9.39 3.75
C GLU A 76 -17.25 8.49 4.97
N SER A 77 -17.42 7.18 4.74
CA SER A 77 -17.62 6.18 5.78
C SER A 77 -16.44 6.11 6.78
N LEU A 78 -15.20 6.12 6.29
CA LEU A 78 -14.02 6.11 7.15
C LEU A 78 -13.84 7.40 7.95
N LYS A 79 -14.18 8.57 7.38
CA LYS A 79 -14.18 9.84 8.12
C LYS A 79 -15.26 9.84 9.20
N ALA A 80 -16.48 9.42 8.87
CA ALA A 80 -17.61 9.39 9.79
C ALA A 80 -17.38 8.44 10.98
N SER A 81 -16.70 7.32 10.74
CA SER A 81 -16.35 6.34 11.78
C SER A 81 -15.05 6.65 12.53
N GLY A 82 -14.35 7.74 12.20
CA GLY A 82 -13.09 8.15 12.85
C GLY A 82 -11.86 7.33 12.44
N HIS A 83 -11.98 6.45 11.44
CA HIS A 83 -10.86 5.65 10.94
C HIS A 83 -9.94 6.42 9.98
N LEU A 84 -10.46 7.45 9.32
CA LEU A 84 -9.68 8.36 8.46
C LEU A 84 -9.75 9.78 9.00
N ARG A 85 -8.58 10.31 9.40
CA ARG A 85 -8.47 11.67 9.95
C ARG A 85 -8.37 12.74 8.87
N GLU A 86 -7.51 12.50 7.88
CA GLU A 86 -7.19 13.47 6.85
C GLU A 86 -6.69 12.75 5.59
N ILE A 87 -6.84 13.41 4.45
CA ILE A 87 -6.23 13.03 3.18
C ILE A 87 -5.27 14.15 2.80
N ARG A 88 -4.05 13.79 2.40
CA ARG A 88 -3.04 14.75 1.98
C ARG A 88 -2.65 14.44 0.54
N HIS A 89 -2.66 15.46 -0.29
CA HIS A 89 -2.23 15.38 -1.68
C HIS A 89 -0.93 16.16 -1.84
N ASP A 90 0.11 15.49 -2.35
CA ASP A 90 1.38 16.12 -2.70
C ASP A 90 1.77 15.73 -4.14
N CYS A 91 2.41 16.66 -4.84
CA CYS A 91 2.86 16.49 -6.22
C CYS A 91 4.22 17.14 -6.41
N GLN A 92 5.24 16.32 -6.68
CA GLN A 92 6.54 16.81 -7.13
C GLN A 92 6.48 17.01 -8.66
N ARG A 93 6.37 18.28 -9.09
CA ARG A 93 6.24 18.64 -10.53
C ARG A 93 7.53 18.33 -11.31
N ALA A 94 7.35 17.88 -12.57
CA ALA A 94 8.38 17.75 -13.60
C ALA A 94 9.30 18.99 -13.67
N GLY A 95 10.55 18.87 -13.20
CA GLY A 95 11.54 19.97 -13.24
C GLY A 95 12.63 19.91 -12.16
N GLN A 96 12.43 19.16 -11.08
CA GLN A 96 13.44 18.90 -10.04
C GLN A 96 13.91 17.45 -10.14
N ALA A 97 15.03 17.16 -10.80
CA ALA A 97 15.67 15.82 -10.85
C ALA A 97 14.70 14.60 -10.75
N ASN A 98 13.65 14.59 -11.59
CA ASN A 98 12.51 13.67 -11.45
C ASN A 98 12.73 12.37 -12.24
N GLY A 99 13.65 11.55 -11.76
CA GLY A 99 13.68 10.14 -12.12
C GLY A 99 12.69 9.34 -11.28
N ILE A 100 12.32 8.16 -11.75
CA ILE A 100 11.63 7.11 -10.96
C ILE A 100 12.35 6.84 -9.61
N ALA A 101 13.65 7.15 -9.53
CA ALA A 101 14.50 7.09 -8.34
C ALA A 101 14.34 8.24 -7.33
N ALA A 102 13.64 9.33 -7.65
CA ALA A 102 13.61 10.55 -6.82
C ALA A 102 13.00 10.33 -5.41
N THR A 103 12.07 9.38 -5.30
CA THR A 103 11.44 9.01 -4.02
C THR A 103 12.11 7.80 -3.34
N ILE A 104 13.31 7.42 -3.80
CA ILE A 104 14.07 6.26 -3.33
C ILE A 104 15.24 6.74 -2.47
N ASP A 105 15.63 5.91 -1.51
CA ASP A 105 16.79 6.17 -0.66
C ASP A 105 18.04 6.41 -1.51
N GLN A 106 18.59 7.62 -1.37
CA GLN A 106 19.75 8.08 -2.13
C GLN A 106 21.04 7.35 -1.73
N GLN A 107 21.05 6.63 -0.60
CA GLN A 107 22.17 5.82 -0.15
C GLN A 107 22.27 4.49 -0.91
N TRP A 108 21.21 4.04 -1.57
CA TRP A 108 21.21 2.77 -2.28
C TRP A 108 22.04 2.84 -3.57
N ASP A 109 22.53 1.68 -4.03
CA ASP A 109 23.21 1.59 -5.32
C ASP A 109 22.31 2.14 -6.45
N PRO A 110 22.83 2.96 -7.38
CA PRO A 110 22.03 3.55 -8.45
C PRO A 110 21.28 2.54 -9.33
N VAL A 111 21.81 1.32 -9.50
CA VAL A 111 21.12 0.23 -10.20
C VAL A 111 19.85 -0.15 -9.44
N LEU A 112 19.96 -0.31 -8.12
CA LEU A 112 18.82 -0.62 -7.26
C LEU A 112 17.81 0.52 -7.27
N GLN A 113 18.25 1.78 -7.17
CA GLN A 113 17.35 2.93 -7.21
C GLN A 113 16.47 2.95 -8.47
N ARG A 114 17.03 2.59 -9.63
CA ARG A 114 16.30 2.55 -10.90
C ARG A 114 15.39 1.32 -11.06
N ALA A 115 15.79 0.17 -10.51
CA ALA A 115 15.07 -1.08 -10.68
C ALA A 115 14.00 -1.33 -9.60
N TRP A 116 14.24 -0.84 -8.38
CA TRP A 116 13.40 -1.12 -7.21
C TRP A 116 11.93 -0.71 -7.38
N PRO A 117 11.59 0.41 -8.06
CA PRO A 117 10.19 0.79 -8.24
C PRO A 117 9.35 -0.26 -8.99
N TYR A 118 9.95 -1.04 -9.89
CA TYR A 118 9.27 -2.16 -10.55
C TYR A 118 9.01 -3.31 -9.58
N PHE A 119 10.00 -3.66 -8.75
CA PHE A 119 9.88 -4.71 -7.73
C PHE A 119 8.77 -4.38 -6.73
N ILE A 120 8.80 -3.18 -6.13
CA ILE A 120 7.84 -2.81 -5.09
C ILE A 120 6.42 -2.64 -5.64
N MET A 121 6.26 -2.24 -6.91
CA MET A 121 4.95 -2.22 -7.57
C MET A 121 4.38 -3.63 -7.66
N GLY A 122 5.19 -4.62 -8.06
CA GLY A 122 4.78 -6.03 -8.07
C GLY A 122 4.39 -6.55 -6.68
N VAL A 123 5.16 -6.19 -5.64
CA VAL A 123 4.83 -6.51 -4.25
C VAL A 123 3.51 -5.86 -3.82
N SER A 124 3.31 -4.57 -4.15
CA SER A 124 2.08 -3.84 -3.83
C SER A 124 0.87 -4.44 -4.54
N ALA A 125 1.02 -4.82 -5.81
CA ALA A 125 -0.02 -5.46 -6.61
C ALA A 125 -0.37 -6.85 -6.07
N SER A 126 0.64 -7.66 -5.71
CA SER A 126 0.41 -8.98 -5.11
C SER A 126 -0.29 -8.86 -3.75
N TRP A 127 0.12 -7.92 -2.90
CA TRP A 127 -0.56 -7.67 -1.64
C TRP A 127 -2.01 -7.22 -1.84
N LEU A 128 -2.26 -6.29 -2.77
CA LEU A 128 -3.62 -5.85 -3.10
C LEU A 128 -4.50 -7.00 -3.61
N ALA A 129 -3.96 -7.85 -4.48
CA ALA A 129 -4.67 -9.01 -4.99
C ALA A 129 -5.07 -9.96 -3.86
N MET A 130 -4.18 -10.24 -2.89
CA MET A 130 -4.54 -11.04 -1.72
C MET A 130 -5.64 -10.41 -0.87
N VAL A 131 -5.60 -9.07 -0.68
CA VAL A 131 -6.69 -8.35 0.01
C VAL A 131 -8.01 -8.58 -0.73
N GLN A 132 -8.02 -8.45 -2.05
CA GLN A 132 -9.22 -8.59 -2.88
C GLN A 132 -9.79 -10.01 -2.87
N GLU A 133 -8.93 -11.02 -3.00
CA GLU A 133 -9.32 -12.43 -2.95
C GLU A 133 -9.95 -12.79 -1.60
N LEU A 134 -9.36 -12.31 -0.50
CA LEU A 134 -9.87 -12.58 0.85
C LEU A 134 -11.07 -11.71 1.22
N ALA A 135 -11.26 -10.58 0.54
CA ALA A 135 -12.42 -9.69 0.74
C ALA A 135 -13.61 -10.05 -0.17
N LEU A 136 -13.52 -11.10 -0.99
CA LEU A 136 -14.62 -11.60 -1.80
C LEU A 136 -15.85 -11.87 -0.92
N GLY A 137 -16.99 -11.31 -1.32
CA GLY A 137 -18.25 -11.42 -0.58
C GLY A 137 -18.49 -10.37 0.50
N ILE A 138 -17.50 -9.50 0.80
CA ILE A 138 -17.74 -8.33 1.66
C ILE A 138 -18.49 -7.28 0.83
N GLU A 139 -19.70 -6.93 1.25
CA GLU A 139 -20.52 -5.89 0.62
C GLU A 139 -19.90 -4.50 0.80
N ALA A 140 -19.83 -3.72 -0.28
CA ALA A 140 -19.18 -2.41 -0.29
C ALA A 140 -19.87 -1.35 0.58
N ASN A 141 -21.17 -1.52 0.86
CA ASN A 141 -22.01 -0.64 1.67
C ASN A 141 -22.21 -1.17 3.10
N SER A 142 -21.45 -2.17 3.53
CA SER A 142 -21.52 -2.66 4.91
C SER A 142 -21.18 -1.54 5.89
N THR A 143 -22.05 -1.34 6.88
CA THR A 143 -21.81 -0.42 8.01
C THR A 143 -20.68 -0.89 8.93
N GLU A 144 -20.26 -2.15 8.79
CA GLU A 144 -19.24 -2.82 9.61
C GLU A 144 -17.98 -3.15 8.78
N LEU A 145 -17.66 -2.31 7.80
CA LEU A 145 -16.57 -2.57 6.85
C LEU A 145 -15.23 -2.84 7.56
N ILE A 146 -14.87 -2.07 8.59
CA ILE A 146 -13.62 -2.28 9.33
C ILE A 146 -13.59 -3.65 10.01
N ASP A 147 -14.70 -4.09 10.60
CA ASP A 147 -14.77 -5.38 11.28
C ASP A 147 -14.64 -6.54 10.30
N ALA A 148 -15.27 -6.44 9.12
CA ALA A 148 -15.08 -7.41 8.05
C ALA A 148 -13.61 -7.49 7.61
N TYR A 149 -12.92 -6.35 7.47
CA TYR A 149 -11.51 -6.30 7.08
C TYR A 149 -10.53 -6.70 8.18
N ARG A 150 -10.92 -6.73 9.47
CA ARG A 150 -10.10 -7.34 10.53
C ARG A 150 -9.89 -8.83 10.29
N SER A 151 -10.90 -9.53 9.79
CA SER A 151 -10.75 -10.95 9.39
C SER A 151 -9.80 -11.10 8.21
N VAL A 152 -9.89 -10.21 7.21
CA VAL A 152 -8.98 -10.19 6.06
C VAL A 152 -7.54 -9.95 6.51
N ASP A 153 -7.32 -8.96 7.38
CA ASP A 153 -5.99 -8.64 7.92
C ASP A 153 -5.38 -9.80 8.71
N ALA A 154 -6.17 -10.46 9.56
CA ALA A 154 -5.75 -11.65 10.29
C ALA A 154 -5.35 -12.80 9.34
N GLN A 155 -6.10 -13.00 8.25
CA GLN A 155 -5.80 -14.02 7.24
C GLN A 155 -4.54 -13.70 6.45
N ILE A 156 -4.35 -12.45 6.00
CA ILE A 156 -3.12 -12.02 5.33
C ILE A 156 -1.92 -12.22 6.25
N THR A 157 -2.02 -11.80 7.51
CA THR A 157 -0.96 -11.96 8.51
C THR A 157 -0.60 -13.43 8.70
N LYS A 158 -1.61 -14.31 8.77
CA LYS A 158 -1.41 -15.75 8.87
C LYS A 158 -0.73 -16.33 7.61
N LEU A 159 -1.18 -15.96 6.42
CA LEU A 159 -0.58 -16.41 5.15
C LEU A 159 0.87 -15.95 5.05
N TRP A 160 1.16 -14.69 5.36
CA TRP A 160 2.51 -14.16 5.41
C TRP A 160 3.39 -14.91 6.41
N GLY A 161 2.93 -15.08 7.65
CA GLY A 161 3.71 -15.74 8.70
C GLY A 161 3.99 -17.23 8.42
N LEU A 162 3.04 -17.95 7.81
CA LEU A 162 3.17 -19.40 7.57
C LEU A 162 3.76 -19.75 6.21
N GLN A 163 3.46 -18.96 5.18
CA GLN A 163 3.81 -19.25 3.78
C GLN A 163 4.79 -18.26 3.17
N GLY A 164 5.05 -17.12 3.85
CA GLY A 164 5.92 -16.03 3.39
C GLY A 164 7.30 -16.50 2.95
N GLN A 165 7.93 -17.37 3.74
CA GLN A 165 9.26 -17.90 3.46
C GLN A 165 9.31 -18.67 2.14
N HIS A 166 8.32 -19.52 1.86
CA HIS A 166 8.30 -20.33 0.65
C HIS A 166 7.74 -19.54 -0.54
N ALA A 167 6.54 -18.99 -0.42
CA ALA A 167 5.84 -18.35 -1.54
C ALA A 167 6.53 -17.06 -2.01
N PHE A 168 7.15 -16.29 -1.11
CA PHE A 168 7.76 -15.00 -1.48
C PHE A 168 9.29 -15.08 -1.43
N LEU A 169 9.88 -15.46 -0.30
CA LEU A 169 11.34 -15.36 -0.13
C LEU A 169 12.10 -16.42 -0.96
N HIS A 170 11.65 -17.67 -0.99
CA HIS A 170 12.29 -18.72 -1.79
C HIS A 170 12.22 -18.42 -3.30
N HIS A 171 11.05 -18.01 -3.81
CA HIS A 171 10.90 -17.65 -5.22
C HIS A 171 11.68 -16.37 -5.58
N LEU A 172 11.67 -15.35 -4.72
CA LEU A 172 12.51 -14.16 -4.89
C LEU A 172 13.99 -14.54 -4.96
N ASN A 173 14.46 -15.38 -4.04
CA ASN A 173 15.84 -15.84 -4.05
C ASN A 173 16.17 -16.65 -5.31
N GLY A 174 15.21 -17.41 -5.85
CA GLY A 174 15.36 -18.13 -7.12
C GLY A 174 15.71 -17.21 -8.30
N ILE A 175 15.12 -16.00 -8.36
CA ILE A 175 15.45 -15.00 -9.39
C ILE A 175 16.91 -14.52 -9.28
N TYR A 176 17.45 -14.45 -8.06
CA TYR A 176 18.85 -14.10 -7.80
C TYR A 176 19.80 -15.33 -7.81
N GLY A 177 19.34 -16.46 -8.35
CA GLY A 177 20.16 -17.67 -8.50
C GLY A 177 20.44 -18.38 -7.17
N TYR A 178 19.51 -18.28 -6.21
CA TYR A 178 19.59 -18.90 -4.89
C TYR A 178 20.83 -18.50 -4.07
N ARG A 179 21.42 -17.34 -4.35
CA ARG A 179 22.56 -16.83 -3.59
C ARG A 179 22.11 -16.43 -2.18
N PRO A 180 22.84 -16.80 -1.11
CA PRO A 180 22.47 -16.41 0.24
C PRO A 180 22.35 -14.89 0.39
N LEU A 181 21.24 -14.44 0.96
CA LEU A 181 21.04 -13.06 1.40
C LEU A 181 21.40 -12.94 2.89
N SER A 182 22.25 -11.98 3.23
CA SER A 182 22.55 -11.67 4.64
C SER A 182 21.39 -10.89 5.26
N ILE A 183 20.74 -11.48 6.26
CA ILE A 183 19.72 -10.84 7.08
C ILE A 183 20.42 -10.27 8.32
N GLN A 184 20.62 -8.95 8.37
CA GLN A 184 21.38 -8.28 9.44
C GLN A 184 20.54 -8.07 10.72
N HIS A 185 19.23 -8.01 10.58
CA HIS A 185 18.29 -7.81 11.68
C HIS A 185 17.13 -8.79 11.56
N TRP A 186 16.50 -9.13 12.68
CA TRP A 186 15.24 -9.86 12.65
C TRP A 186 14.25 -9.14 11.73
N MET A 187 13.63 -9.88 10.82
CA MET A 187 12.51 -9.38 10.03
C MET A 187 11.27 -9.43 10.92
N GLN A 188 11.16 -8.44 11.81
CA GLN A 188 10.03 -8.24 12.70
C GLN A 188 9.52 -6.82 12.47
N PHE A 189 8.23 -6.70 12.15
CA PHE A 189 7.51 -5.43 12.05
C PHE A 189 6.47 -5.40 13.16
#